data_AF-A0A0D6KV77-F1
#
_entry.id   AF-A0A0D6KV77-F1
#
_cell.length_a   1.000
_cell.length_b   1.000
_cell.length_c   1.000
_cell.angle_alpha   90.00
_cell.angle_beta   90.00
_cell.angle_gamma   90.00
#
_symmetry.space_group_name_H-M   'P 1'
#
loop_
_entity.id
_entity.type
_entity.pdbx_description
1 polymer ?
#
loop_
_entity_poly.entity_id
_entity_poly.type
_entity_poly.pdbx_seq_one_letter_code
_entity_poly.pdbx_strand_id
1 'polypeptide(L)'
;MLKNSNKCPNEYMVTDNDANHYLCHCTIAALILVGAYGLFVADLISSWILFLIVAITLPRWIISVHELLHIKTDKQINKIIRCLGISPIPLSILTLSYSQIRDIHLAHHRSPATESDPDAYHIRGNFFVVVLNALSAPEQSFVRSLQVNGFNHQLGLDLLIKLLILVILILLNAKKLFVFWLFLRIVYTLGDIVFFRLVHHQQGKYGTFRISIPSILETWGERIFGQTVIQATINHDVHHHNPGIAARHLAMARPYMIISSNN
;
A
#
# COMPACT_ATOMS: atom_id res chain seq x y z
N MET A 1 -36.61 -3.19 13.51
CA MET A 1 -36.06 -4.17 14.49
C MET A 1 -35.09 -5.11 13.76
N LEU A 2 -33.82 -4.73 13.61
CA LEU A 2 -32.76 -5.66 13.16
C LEU A 2 -31.97 -6.06 14.40
N LYS A 3 -32.29 -7.24 14.93
CA LYS A 3 -31.65 -7.86 16.08
C LYS A 3 -30.16 -8.13 15.79
N ASN A 4 -29.29 -7.59 16.66
CA ASN A 4 -28.04 -8.16 17.20
C ASN A 4 -27.57 -9.52 16.61
N SER A 5 -27.29 -9.61 15.30
CA SER A 5 -26.68 -10.81 14.76
C SER A 5 -25.17 -10.84 15.00
N ASN A 6 -24.56 -9.71 15.39
CA ASN A 6 -23.14 -9.60 15.74
C ASN A 6 -22.20 -10.14 14.63
N LYS A 7 -22.73 -10.32 13.41
CA LYS A 7 -22.03 -10.85 12.24
C LYS A 7 -22.15 -9.82 11.13
N CYS A 8 -21.01 -9.48 10.54
CA CYS A 8 -20.95 -8.64 9.35
C CYS A 8 -21.77 -9.31 8.22
N PRO A 9 -22.68 -8.59 7.56
CA PRO A 9 -23.41 -9.11 6.41
C PRO A 9 -22.46 -9.64 5.32
N ASN A 10 -22.81 -10.77 4.70
CA ASN A 10 -22.01 -11.39 3.63
C ASN A 10 -21.80 -10.45 2.44
N GLU A 11 -22.71 -9.50 2.20
CA GLU A 11 -22.61 -8.48 1.14
C GLU A 11 -21.44 -7.49 1.32
N TYR A 12 -20.87 -7.38 2.53
CA TYR A 12 -19.71 -6.52 2.79
C TYR A 12 -18.38 -7.28 2.66
N MET A 13 -18.45 -8.61 2.59
CA MET A 13 -17.26 -9.45 2.46
C MET A 13 -16.67 -9.32 1.06
N VAL A 14 -15.36 -9.45 0.98
CA VAL A 14 -14.61 -9.34 -0.26
C VAL A 14 -14.92 -10.51 -1.19
N THR A 15 -15.02 -10.21 -2.49
CA THR A 15 -15.38 -11.16 -3.54
C THR A 15 -14.32 -11.22 -4.65
N ASP A 16 -14.43 -12.19 -5.54
CA ASP A 16 -13.60 -12.25 -6.75
C ASP A 16 -13.80 -11.04 -7.67
N ASN A 17 -15.00 -10.44 -7.67
CA ASN A 17 -15.25 -9.22 -8.43
C ASN A 17 -14.43 -8.04 -7.89
N ASP A 18 -14.25 -7.97 -6.57
CA ASP A 18 -13.40 -6.95 -5.93
C ASP A 18 -11.94 -7.14 -6.31
N ALA A 19 -11.45 -8.38 -6.30
CA ALA A 19 -10.09 -8.66 -6.76
C ALA A 19 -9.87 -8.26 -8.22
N ASN A 20 -10.82 -8.55 -9.11
CA ASN A 20 -10.73 -8.15 -10.52
C ASN A 20 -10.74 -6.61 -10.67
N HIS A 21 -11.54 -5.93 -9.87
CA HIS A 21 -11.57 -4.47 -9.82
C HIS A 21 -10.21 -3.89 -9.37
N TYR A 22 -9.60 -4.42 -8.31
CA TYR A 22 -8.28 -4.00 -7.85
C TYR A 22 -7.17 -4.30 -8.88
N LEU A 23 -7.21 -5.46 -9.54
CA LEU A 23 -6.28 -5.79 -10.62
C LEU A 23 -6.39 -4.81 -11.80
N CYS A 24 -7.62 -4.41 -12.15
CA CYS A 24 -7.87 -3.40 -13.18
C CYS A 24 -7.30 -2.03 -12.76
N HIS A 25 -7.56 -1.60 -11.51
CA HIS A 25 -7.03 -0.36 -10.97
C HIS A 25 -5.50 -0.33 -10.95
N CYS A 26 -4.86 -1.43 -10.54
CA CYS A 26 -3.41 -1.57 -10.66
C CYS A 26 -2.98 -1.37 -12.10
N THR A 27 -3.55 -2.12 -13.05
CA THR A 27 -3.18 -2.03 -14.47
C THR A 27 -3.29 -0.60 -15.01
N ILE A 28 -4.40 0.09 -14.73
CA ILE A 28 -4.62 1.49 -15.11
C ILE A 28 -3.56 2.41 -14.47
N ALA A 29 -3.29 2.24 -13.17
CA ALA A 29 -2.30 3.05 -12.47
C ALA A 29 -0.87 2.83 -13.00
N ALA A 30 -0.49 1.61 -13.35
CA ALA A 30 0.78 1.33 -14.01
C ALA A 30 0.88 2.04 -15.36
N LEU A 31 -0.16 1.91 -16.21
CA LEU A 31 -0.18 2.55 -17.52
C LEU A 31 -0.09 4.08 -17.41
N ILE A 32 -0.79 4.68 -16.46
CA ILE A 32 -0.72 6.12 -16.19
C ILE A 32 0.69 6.53 -15.76
N LEU A 33 1.31 5.82 -14.81
CA LEU A 33 2.63 6.19 -14.29
C LEU A 33 3.75 6.00 -15.33
N VAL A 34 3.73 4.88 -16.06
CA VAL A 34 4.69 4.63 -17.16
C VAL A 34 4.48 5.62 -18.30
N GLY A 35 3.22 5.89 -18.68
CA GLY A 35 2.87 6.87 -19.70
C GLY A 35 3.30 8.28 -19.32
N ALA A 36 3.05 8.70 -18.08
CA ALA A 36 3.48 9.99 -17.56
C ALA A 36 5.00 10.15 -17.55
N TYR A 37 5.74 9.09 -17.19
CA TYR A 37 7.19 9.09 -17.32
C TYR A 37 7.63 9.27 -18.79
N GLY A 38 7.02 8.54 -19.72
CA GLY A 38 7.30 8.68 -21.16
C GLY A 38 7.04 10.10 -21.68
N LEU A 39 5.90 10.70 -21.32
CA LEU A 39 5.57 12.09 -21.66
C LEU A 39 6.56 13.08 -21.05
N PHE A 40 6.99 12.85 -19.81
CA PHE A 40 8.00 13.68 -19.16
C PHE A 40 9.37 13.56 -19.84
N VAL A 41 9.77 12.34 -20.23
CA VAL A 41 11.01 12.10 -21.01
C VAL A 41 10.96 12.81 -22.36
N ALA A 42 9.80 12.86 -23.01
CA ALA A 42 9.58 13.59 -24.25
C ALA A 42 9.37 15.12 -24.09
N ASP A 43 9.51 15.67 -22.87
CA ASP A 43 9.28 17.09 -22.56
C ASP A 43 7.85 17.59 -22.87
N LEU A 44 6.87 16.68 -22.91
CA LEU A 44 5.46 17.01 -23.17
C LEU A 44 4.69 17.43 -21.92
N ILE A 45 5.20 17.12 -20.73
CA ILE A 45 4.63 17.56 -19.45
C ILE A 45 5.75 18.10 -18.55
N SER A 46 5.40 19.04 -17.66
CA SER A 46 6.32 19.56 -16.67
C SER A 46 6.50 18.60 -15.48
N SER A 47 7.55 18.80 -14.68
CA SER A 47 7.77 18.05 -13.44
C SER A 47 6.63 18.22 -12.43
N TRP A 48 5.94 19.37 -12.41
CA TRP A 48 4.78 19.59 -11.54
C TRP A 48 3.59 18.72 -11.92
N ILE A 49 3.28 18.61 -13.21
CA ILE A 49 2.21 17.73 -13.71
C ILE A 49 2.57 16.27 -13.38
N LEU A 50 3.83 15.88 -13.60
CA LEU A 50 4.32 14.56 -13.23
C LEU A 50 4.14 14.27 -11.74
N PHE A 51 4.52 15.21 -10.87
CA PHE A 51 4.37 15.06 -9.41
C PHE A 51 2.89 14.88 -9.03
N LEU A 52 1.98 15.66 -9.60
CA LEU A 52 0.54 15.51 -9.33
C LEU A 52 0.01 14.14 -9.76
N ILE A 53 0.41 13.66 -10.94
CA ILE A 53 0.05 12.30 -11.41
C ILE A 53 0.57 11.26 -10.42
N VAL A 54 1.85 11.35 -10.02
CA VAL A 54 2.45 10.41 -9.06
C VAL A 54 1.72 10.45 -7.72
N ALA A 55 1.46 11.65 -7.19
CA ALA A 55 0.81 11.86 -5.90
C ALA A 55 -0.58 11.23 -5.83
N ILE A 56 -1.31 11.19 -6.94
CA ILE A 56 -2.67 10.62 -7.01
C ILE A 56 -2.64 9.13 -7.33
N THR A 57 -1.83 8.75 -8.32
CA THR A 57 -1.88 7.41 -8.91
C THR A 57 -1.11 6.38 -8.09
N LEU A 58 0.00 6.75 -7.44
CA LEU A 58 0.78 5.81 -6.64
C LEU A 58 0.01 5.29 -5.41
N PRO A 59 -0.66 6.13 -4.58
CA PRO A 59 -1.48 5.63 -3.47
C PRO A 59 -2.60 4.69 -3.92
N ARG A 60 -3.19 4.95 -5.10
CA ARG A 60 -4.21 4.09 -5.71
C ARG A 60 -3.69 2.70 -6.05
N TRP A 61 -2.49 2.64 -6.64
CA TRP A 61 -1.80 1.37 -6.89
C TRP A 61 -1.54 0.65 -5.56
N ILE A 62 -0.89 1.33 -4.60
CA ILE A 62 -0.47 0.71 -3.34
C ILE A 62 -1.67 0.12 -2.61
N ILE A 63 -2.77 0.88 -2.46
CA ILE A 63 -3.93 0.34 -1.75
C ILE A 63 -4.61 -0.79 -2.52
N SER A 64 -4.62 -0.76 -3.84
CA SER A 64 -5.21 -1.84 -4.64
C SER A 64 -4.37 -3.11 -4.50
N VAL A 65 -3.04 -2.98 -4.46
CA VAL A 65 -2.15 -4.10 -4.14
C VAL A 65 -2.37 -4.58 -2.71
N HIS A 66 -2.44 -3.68 -1.73
CA HIS A 66 -2.71 -3.99 -0.33
C HIS A 66 -3.97 -4.85 -0.16
N GLU A 67 -5.08 -4.43 -0.77
CA GLU A 67 -6.33 -5.19 -0.74
C GLU A 67 -6.19 -6.55 -1.42
N LEU A 68 -5.44 -6.64 -2.53
CA LEU A 68 -5.16 -7.92 -3.17
C LEU A 68 -4.42 -8.90 -2.26
N LEU A 69 -3.52 -8.44 -1.38
CA LEU A 69 -2.77 -9.31 -0.45
C LEU A 69 -3.70 -10.14 0.44
N HIS A 70 -4.87 -9.60 0.77
CA HIS A 70 -5.90 -10.28 1.56
C HIS A 70 -6.69 -11.32 0.77
N ILE A 71 -6.84 -11.13 -0.54
CA ILE A 71 -7.78 -11.89 -1.37
C ILE A 71 -7.09 -12.96 -2.20
N LYS A 72 -5.92 -12.63 -2.75
CA LYS A 72 -5.24 -13.44 -3.76
C LYS A 72 -3.85 -13.85 -3.29
N THR A 73 -3.56 -15.12 -3.52
CA THR A 73 -2.19 -15.65 -3.44
C THR A 73 -1.36 -15.17 -4.62
N ASP A 74 -0.03 -15.25 -4.49
CA ASP A 74 0.93 -14.90 -5.55
C ASP A 74 0.70 -15.66 -6.86
N LYS A 75 0.18 -16.89 -6.80
CA LYS A 75 -0.17 -17.72 -7.98
C LYS A 75 -1.40 -17.22 -8.74
N GLN A 76 -2.27 -16.45 -8.08
CA GLN A 76 -3.52 -15.95 -8.65
C GLN A 76 -3.38 -14.51 -9.19
N ILE A 77 -2.21 -13.89 -9.00
CA ILE A 77 -1.90 -12.53 -9.46
C ILE A 77 -1.11 -12.61 -10.78
N ASN A 78 -1.33 -11.62 -11.66
CA ASN A 78 -0.57 -11.55 -12.90
C ASN A 78 0.95 -11.38 -12.63
N LYS A 79 1.79 -11.86 -13.55
CA LYS A 79 3.25 -11.89 -13.37
C LYS A 79 3.86 -10.49 -13.14
N ILE A 80 3.25 -9.44 -13.68
CA ILE A 80 3.75 -8.06 -13.58
C ILE A 80 3.60 -7.57 -12.14
N ILE A 81 2.37 -7.59 -11.58
CA ILE A 81 2.12 -7.21 -10.19
C ILE A 81 2.87 -8.13 -9.24
N ARG A 82 2.93 -9.43 -9.56
CA ARG A 82 3.67 -10.41 -8.75
C ARG A 82 5.14 -10.01 -8.60
N CYS A 83 5.79 -9.66 -9.70
CA CYS A 83 7.19 -9.23 -9.69
C CYS A 83 7.37 -7.84 -9.06
N LEU A 84 6.55 -6.85 -9.47
CA LEU A 84 6.75 -5.45 -9.11
C LEU A 84 6.26 -5.09 -7.70
N GLY A 85 5.33 -5.87 -7.14
CA GLY A 85 4.85 -5.71 -5.77
C GLY A 85 4.15 -4.36 -5.54
N ILE A 86 4.61 -3.61 -4.53
CA ILE A 86 3.99 -2.37 -4.03
C ILE A 86 4.09 -1.16 -4.97
N SER A 87 4.84 -1.23 -6.08
CA SER A 87 4.96 -0.11 -7.01
C SER A 87 5.10 -0.59 -8.45
N PRO A 88 4.42 0.04 -9.44
CA PRO A 88 4.52 -0.38 -10.84
C PRO A 88 5.87 -0.02 -11.47
N ILE A 89 6.68 0.78 -10.78
CA ILE A 89 8.07 1.06 -11.13
C ILE A 89 8.89 0.83 -9.86
N PRO A 90 9.98 0.06 -9.90
CA PRO A 90 10.72 -0.29 -8.69
C PRO A 90 11.14 0.96 -7.90
N LEU A 91 10.72 1.04 -6.64
CA LEU A 91 11.17 2.10 -5.73
C LEU A 91 12.65 1.97 -5.43
N SER A 92 13.19 0.75 -5.55
CA SER A 92 14.61 0.43 -5.65
C SER A 92 14.80 -0.94 -6.26
N ILE A 93 16.06 -1.29 -6.53
CA ILE A 93 16.42 -2.67 -6.87
C ILE A 93 16.03 -3.66 -5.77
N LEU A 94 15.93 -3.22 -4.50
CA LEU A 94 15.64 -4.07 -3.35
C LEU A 94 14.14 -4.17 -3.04
N THR A 95 13.25 -3.64 -3.87
CA THR A 95 11.81 -3.76 -3.59
C THR A 95 11.37 -5.23 -3.67
N LEU A 96 10.75 -5.72 -2.58
CA LEU A 96 10.22 -7.08 -2.48
C LEU A 96 9.12 -7.34 -3.52
N SER A 97 8.95 -8.62 -3.87
CA SER A 97 7.86 -9.09 -4.73
C SER A 97 6.59 -9.35 -3.92
N TYR A 98 5.47 -9.53 -4.62
CA TYR A 98 4.14 -9.66 -4.02
C TYR A 98 4.04 -10.73 -2.93
N SER A 99 4.69 -11.89 -3.11
CA SER A 99 4.63 -12.97 -2.12
C SER A 99 5.26 -12.57 -0.78
N GLN A 100 6.47 -12.00 -0.80
CA GLN A 100 7.13 -11.57 0.44
C GLN A 100 6.39 -10.42 1.11
N ILE A 101 5.87 -9.47 0.31
CA ILE A 101 5.04 -8.37 0.83
C ILE A 101 3.78 -8.94 1.49
N ARG A 102 3.12 -9.92 0.87
CA ARG A 102 1.93 -10.57 1.43
C ARG A 102 2.23 -11.26 2.76
N ASP A 103 3.35 -11.97 2.86
CA ASP A 103 3.70 -12.68 4.08
C ASP A 103 3.97 -11.71 5.24
N ILE A 104 4.69 -10.61 4.96
CA ILE A 104 4.92 -9.51 5.92
C ILE A 104 3.60 -8.88 6.34
N HIS A 105 2.76 -8.51 5.36
CA HIS A 105 1.47 -7.86 5.59
C HIS A 105 0.52 -8.72 6.44
N LEU A 106 0.40 -10.01 6.14
CA LEU A 106 -0.43 -10.92 6.94
C LEU A 106 0.15 -11.13 8.35
N ALA A 107 1.47 -11.06 8.53
CA ALA A 107 2.08 -11.08 9.85
C ALA A 107 1.80 -9.78 10.63
N HIS A 108 1.86 -8.64 9.96
CA HIS A 108 1.46 -7.35 10.51
C HIS A 108 0.00 -7.38 11.01
N HIS A 109 -0.94 -7.92 10.23
CA HIS A 109 -2.34 -8.08 10.66
C HIS A 109 -2.52 -8.96 11.92
N ARG A 110 -1.65 -9.95 12.13
CA ARG A 110 -1.73 -10.84 13.30
C ARG A 110 -1.27 -10.16 14.59
N SER A 111 -0.34 -9.23 14.51
CA SER A 111 0.24 -8.58 15.69
C SER A 111 0.57 -7.09 15.45
N PRO A 112 -0.41 -6.26 15.06
CA PRO A 112 -0.14 -4.91 14.56
C PRO A 112 0.44 -4.02 15.67
N ALA A 113 1.47 -3.24 15.32
CA ALA A 113 2.16 -2.28 16.18
C ALA A 113 2.84 -2.88 17.44
N THR A 114 2.91 -4.21 17.53
CA THR A 114 3.63 -4.92 18.60
C THR A 114 5.12 -5.09 18.24
N GLU A 115 5.91 -5.70 19.12
CA GLU A 115 7.32 -6.01 18.82
C GLU A 115 7.49 -7.18 17.85
N SER A 116 6.49 -8.05 17.73
CA SER A 116 6.47 -9.14 16.75
C SER A 116 5.97 -8.71 15.37
N ASP A 117 5.52 -7.46 15.23
CA ASP A 117 5.13 -6.89 13.94
C ASP A 117 6.38 -6.73 13.06
N PRO A 118 6.48 -7.37 11.88
CA PRO A 118 7.61 -7.17 10.97
C PRO A 118 7.73 -5.70 10.51
N ASP A 119 6.61 -4.97 10.53
CA ASP A 119 6.49 -3.57 10.15
C ASP A 119 6.55 -2.62 11.37
N ALA A 120 6.92 -3.14 12.56
CA ALA A 120 7.10 -2.33 13.76
C ALA A 120 8.06 -1.15 13.57
N TYR A 121 9.07 -1.28 12.68
CA TYR A 121 10.18 -0.32 12.57
C TYR A 121 9.75 1.03 11.99
N HIS A 122 8.74 1.07 11.12
CA HIS A 122 8.18 2.32 10.58
C HIS A 122 6.88 2.75 11.31
N ILE A 123 6.40 1.95 12.28
CA ILE A 123 5.32 2.34 13.20
C ILE A 123 5.88 2.94 14.50
N ARG A 124 6.91 2.34 15.10
CA ARG A 124 7.39 2.62 16.47
C ARG A 124 8.55 3.61 16.49
N GLY A 125 8.72 4.28 17.63
CA GLY A 125 9.78 5.26 17.85
C GLY A 125 9.29 6.71 17.76
N ASN A 126 10.24 7.64 17.78
CA ASN A 126 9.95 9.05 17.59
C ASN A 126 9.65 9.36 16.11
N PHE A 127 8.96 10.47 15.85
CA PHE A 127 8.49 10.79 14.51
C PHE A 127 9.63 10.96 13.48
N PHE A 128 10.76 11.52 13.90
CA PHE A 128 11.91 11.69 13.01
C PHE A 128 12.49 10.34 12.54
N VAL A 129 12.63 9.37 13.47
CA VAL A 129 13.06 8.00 13.15
C VAL A 129 12.06 7.33 12.21
N VAL A 130 10.76 7.51 12.44
CA VAL A 130 9.71 7.00 11.54
C VAL A 130 9.84 7.57 10.13
N VAL A 131 10.11 8.87 9.98
CA VAL A 131 10.32 9.48 8.65
C VAL A 131 11.52 8.84 7.93
N LEU A 132 12.64 8.64 8.62
CA LEU A 132 13.82 7.98 8.05
C LEU A 132 13.53 6.53 7.67
N ASN A 133 12.75 5.84 8.50
CA ASN A 133 12.36 4.46 8.25
C ASN A 133 11.40 4.34 7.06
N ALA A 134 10.41 5.22 6.96
CA ALA A 134 9.50 5.29 5.81
C ALA A 134 10.25 5.56 4.49
N LEU A 135 11.25 6.46 4.50
CA LEU A 135 12.08 6.75 3.32
C LEU A 135 12.85 5.53 2.80
N SER A 136 13.22 4.62 3.70
CA SER A 136 14.05 3.44 3.42
C SER A 136 13.29 2.12 3.59
N ALA A 137 11.96 2.16 3.73
CA ALA A 137 11.14 0.98 4.02
C ALA A 137 11.30 -0.13 2.97
N PRO A 138 11.37 0.14 1.65
CA PRO A 138 11.60 -0.92 0.66
C PRO A 138 12.90 -1.69 0.90
N GLU A 139 13.99 -0.98 1.23
CA GLU A 139 15.29 -1.59 1.55
C GLU A 139 15.25 -2.35 2.87
N GLN A 140 14.64 -1.75 3.91
CA GLN A 140 14.58 -2.36 5.24
C GLN A 140 13.73 -3.62 5.24
N SER A 141 12.53 -3.58 4.64
CA SER A 141 11.67 -4.77 4.50
C SER A 141 12.38 -5.87 3.72
N PHE A 142 13.16 -5.52 2.68
CA PHE A 142 13.97 -6.50 1.96
C PHE A 142 15.00 -7.20 2.83
N VAL A 143 15.85 -6.42 3.53
CA VAL A 143 16.90 -6.97 4.39
C VAL A 143 16.29 -7.82 5.50
N ARG A 144 15.22 -7.34 6.14
CA ARG A 144 14.51 -8.07 7.21
C ARG A 144 13.89 -9.36 6.69
N SER A 145 13.23 -9.32 5.53
CA SER A 145 12.65 -10.52 4.90
C SER A 145 13.72 -11.54 4.54
N LEU A 146 14.86 -11.07 4.03
CA LEU A 146 16.01 -11.92 3.69
C LEU A 146 16.62 -12.59 4.93
N GLN A 147 16.70 -11.89 6.05
CA GLN A 147 17.20 -12.44 7.32
C GLN A 147 16.31 -13.56 7.86
N VAL A 148 15.00 -13.48 7.66
CA VAL A 148 14.03 -14.46 8.17
C VAL A 148 13.84 -15.64 7.20
N ASN A 149 13.68 -15.34 5.91
CA ASN A 149 13.25 -16.32 4.91
C ASN A 149 14.38 -16.81 3.99
N GLY A 150 15.54 -16.15 4.03
CA GLY A 150 16.65 -16.42 3.13
C GLY A 150 16.40 -15.95 1.69
N PHE A 151 17.40 -16.17 0.84
CA PHE A 151 17.33 -15.86 -0.58
C PHE A 151 16.79 -17.06 -1.35
N ASN A 152 15.83 -16.86 -2.24
CA ASN A 152 15.36 -17.92 -3.14
C ASN A 152 15.48 -17.52 -4.61
N HIS A 153 15.43 -18.52 -5.49
CA HIS A 153 15.64 -18.32 -6.92
C HIS A 153 14.62 -17.36 -7.55
N GLN A 154 13.34 -17.45 -7.15
CA GLN A 154 12.29 -16.58 -7.67
C GLN A 154 12.54 -15.11 -7.30
N LEU A 155 12.96 -14.84 -6.06
CA LEU A 155 13.35 -13.50 -5.62
C LEU A 155 14.51 -12.98 -6.48
N GLY A 156 15.53 -13.80 -6.75
CA GLY A 156 16.63 -13.42 -7.63
C GLY A 156 16.20 -13.05 -9.05
N LEU A 157 15.29 -13.84 -9.65
CA LEU A 157 14.72 -13.51 -10.97
C LEU A 157 13.94 -12.21 -10.94
N ASP A 158 13.13 -11.98 -9.91
CA ASP A 158 12.35 -10.75 -9.79
C ASP A 158 13.25 -9.52 -9.59
N LEU A 159 14.33 -9.63 -8.80
CA LEU A 159 15.32 -8.56 -8.63
C LEU A 159 16.05 -8.26 -9.95
N LEU A 160 16.39 -9.29 -10.73
CA LEU A 160 17.00 -9.13 -12.04
C LEU A 160 16.05 -8.39 -13.00
N ILE A 161 14.77 -8.74 -13.03
CA ILE A 161 13.77 -8.05 -13.87
C ILE A 161 13.66 -6.57 -13.45
N LYS A 162 13.58 -6.28 -12.14
CA LYS A 162 13.53 -4.91 -11.63
C LYS A 162 14.79 -4.12 -12.01
N LEU A 163 15.96 -4.74 -11.90
CA LEU A 163 17.22 -4.14 -12.33
C LEU A 163 17.22 -3.82 -13.83
N LEU A 164 16.76 -4.75 -14.67
CA LEU A 164 16.64 -4.52 -16.12
C LEU A 164 15.70 -3.37 -16.44
N ILE A 165 14.55 -3.29 -15.77
CA ILE A 165 13.62 -2.16 -15.90
C ILE A 165 14.33 -0.85 -15.55
N LEU A 166 15.02 -0.79 -14.41
CA LEU A 166 15.75 0.41 -13.99
C LEU A 166 16.85 0.79 -14.97
N VAL A 167 17.63 -0.17 -15.48
CA VAL A 167 18.65 0.08 -16.50
C VAL A 167 18.03 0.66 -17.77
N ILE A 168 16.92 0.11 -18.25
CA ILE A 168 16.20 0.65 -19.42
C ILE A 168 15.76 2.10 -19.15
N LEU A 169 15.18 2.38 -17.98
CA LEU A 169 14.74 3.74 -17.64
C LEU A 169 15.91 4.74 -17.52
N ILE A 170 17.06 4.29 -16.99
CA ILE A 170 18.30 5.10 -16.90
C ILE A 170 18.81 5.44 -18.30
N LEU A 171 18.85 4.45 -19.19
CA LEU A 171 19.29 4.62 -20.58
C LEU A 171 18.35 5.54 -21.38
N LEU A 172 17.06 5.57 -21.05
CA LEU A 172 16.13 6.53 -21.65
C LEU A 172 16.47 7.97 -21.23
N ASN A 173 16.58 8.25 -19.94
CA ASN A 173 17.05 9.55 -19.42
C ASN A 173 17.32 9.52 -17.91
N ALA A 174 18.58 9.31 -17.49
CA ALA A 174 18.94 9.18 -16.08
C ALA A 174 18.53 10.37 -15.20
N LYS A 175 18.67 11.61 -15.70
CA LYS A 175 18.31 12.82 -14.94
C LYS A 175 16.81 12.91 -14.70
N LYS A 176 15.99 12.65 -15.73
CA LYS A 176 14.53 12.66 -15.60
C LYS A 176 14.04 11.48 -14.77
N LEU A 177 14.67 10.31 -14.91
CA LEU A 177 14.40 9.18 -14.02
C LEU A 177 14.64 9.55 -12.56
N PHE A 178 15.76 10.21 -12.24
CA PHE A 178 16.05 10.60 -10.86
C PHE A 178 14.96 11.50 -10.26
N VAL A 179 14.46 12.50 -11.03
CA VAL A 179 13.37 13.38 -10.59
C VAL A 179 12.07 12.58 -10.38
N PHE A 180 11.71 11.73 -11.33
CA PHE A 180 10.51 10.90 -11.26
C PHE A 180 10.57 9.91 -10.08
N TRP A 181 11.72 9.26 -9.90
CA TRP A 181 12.01 8.36 -8.79
C TRP A 181 11.92 9.07 -7.44
N LEU A 182 12.43 10.30 -7.34
CA LEU A 182 12.30 11.12 -6.14
C LEU A 182 10.82 11.40 -5.80
N PHE A 183 9.98 11.69 -6.80
CA PHE A 183 8.54 11.86 -6.58
C PHE A 183 7.88 10.57 -6.10
N LEU A 184 8.20 9.42 -6.70
CA LEU A 184 7.70 8.13 -6.22
C LEU A 184 8.09 7.90 -4.76
N ARG A 185 9.35 8.18 -4.39
CA ARG A 185 9.86 8.04 -3.01
C ARG A 185 9.16 8.96 -2.03
N ILE A 186 8.98 10.23 -2.36
CA ILE A 186 8.29 11.19 -1.49
C ILE A 186 6.84 10.74 -1.26
N VAL A 187 6.12 10.41 -2.33
CA VAL A 187 4.71 10.02 -2.23
C VAL A 187 4.56 8.70 -1.48
N TYR A 188 5.42 7.72 -1.75
CA TYR A 188 5.45 6.46 -1.00
C TYR A 188 5.73 6.70 0.49
N THR A 189 6.74 7.50 0.83
CA THR A 189 7.09 7.84 2.22
C THR A 189 5.92 8.50 2.96
N LEU A 190 5.23 9.45 2.32
CA LEU A 190 4.06 10.10 2.91
C LEU A 190 2.91 9.10 3.11
N GLY A 191 2.66 8.24 2.11
CA GLY A 191 1.68 7.17 2.22
C GLY A 191 2.01 6.21 3.36
N ASP A 192 3.27 5.83 3.49
CA ASP A 192 3.79 4.95 4.54
C ASP A 192 3.61 5.58 5.93
N ILE A 193 3.95 6.86 6.11
CA ILE A 193 3.70 7.57 7.38
C ILE A 193 2.21 7.61 7.71
N VAL A 194 1.35 7.90 6.74
CA VAL A 194 -0.10 7.95 6.98
C VAL A 194 -0.62 6.57 7.37
N PHE A 195 -0.25 5.54 6.60
CA PHE A 195 -0.85 4.21 6.66
C PHE A 195 -0.19 3.25 7.67
N PHE A 196 1.06 3.50 8.07
CA PHE A 196 1.73 2.74 9.13
C PHE A 196 1.82 3.55 10.42
N ARG A 197 2.15 4.83 10.40
CA ARG A 197 2.32 5.58 11.65
C ARG A 197 1.01 6.17 12.18
N LEU A 198 0.28 6.94 11.38
CA LEU A 198 -0.85 7.73 11.90
C LEU A 198 -2.07 6.87 12.29
N VAL A 199 -2.29 5.77 11.57
CA VAL A 199 -3.36 4.80 11.89
C VAL A 199 -2.97 3.79 12.97
N HIS A 200 -1.69 3.68 13.36
CA HIS A 200 -1.24 2.76 14.41
C HIS A 200 -0.64 3.39 15.66
N HIS A 201 -0.52 4.71 15.70
CA HIS A 201 -0.02 5.42 16.88
C HIS A 201 -0.80 6.72 17.12
N GLN A 202 -1.59 6.74 18.19
CA GLN A 202 -2.37 7.91 18.62
C GLN A 202 -2.20 8.15 20.11
N GLN A 203 -2.05 9.41 20.51
CA GLN A 203 -1.97 9.83 21.91
C GLN A 203 -0.92 9.05 22.74
N GLY A 204 0.22 8.71 22.13
CA GLY A 204 1.31 7.97 22.77
C GLY A 204 1.06 6.45 22.91
N LYS A 205 -0.03 5.93 22.35
CA LYS A 205 -0.38 4.50 22.39
C LYS A 205 -0.22 3.88 21.01
N TYR A 206 0.26 2.64 20.99
CA TYR A 206 0.31 1.79 19.81
C TYR A 206 -0.96 0.94 19.71
N GLY A 207 -1.47 0.74 18.50
CA GLY A 207 -2.70 -0.01 18.26
C GLY A 207 -3.13 0.06 16.81
N THR A 208 -4.42 -0.11 16.55
CA THR A 208 -5.06 0.17 15.26
C THR A 208 -6.19 1.15 15.52
N PHE A 209 -6.17 2.28 14.82
CA PHE A 209 -7.04 3.40 15.14
C PHE A 209 -7.79 3.88 13.91
N ARG A 210 -9.02 4.33 14.15
CA ARG A 210 -9.75 5.15 13.19
C ARG A 210 -9.07 6.52 13.07
N ILE A 211 -9.02 7.06 11.85
CA ILE A 211 -8.70 8.47 11.64
C ILE A 211 -10.03 9.22 11.45
N SER A 212 -10.26 10.27 12.24
CA SER A 212 -11.39 11.18 12.02
C SER A 212 -10.94 12.36 11.18
N ILE A 213 -11.55 12.56 10.02
CA ILE A 213 -11.33 13.73 9.17
C ILE A 213 -12.66 14.46 8.91
N PRO A 214 -12.63 15.78 8.63
CA PRO A 214 -13.81 16.50 8.15
C PRO A 214 -14.41 15.85 6.89
N SER A 215 -15.74 15.80 6.80
CA SER A 215 -16.48 15.17 5.68
C SER A 215 -16.12 15.76 4.31
N ILE A 216 -15.73 17.04 4.28
CA ILE A 216 -15.25 17.69 3.07
C ILE A 216 -13.94 17.07 2.56
N LEU A 217 -13.02 16.73 3.46
CA LEU A 217 -11.76 16.07 3.10
C LEU A 217 -11.98 14.62 2.70
N GLU A 218 -12.93 13.92 3.36
CA GLU A 218 -13.34 12.59 2.94
C GLU A 218 -13.90 12.61 1.52
N THR A 219 -14.89 13.47 1.25
CA THR A 219 -15.54 13.58 -0.07
C THR A 219 -14.53 13.90 -1.19
N TRP A 220 -13.66 14.89 -0.98
CA TRP A 220 -12.66 15.25 -2.00
C TRP A 220 -11.54 14.21 -2.10
N GLY A 221 -11.14 13.62 -0.97
CA GLY A 221 -10.19 12.53 -0.95
C GLY A 221 -10.69 11.34 -1.77
N GLU A 222 -11.96 10.96 -1.61
CA GLU A 222 -12.54 9.84 -2.34
C GLU A 222 -12.63 10.11 -3.84
N ARG A 223 -12.87 11.37 -4.23
CA ARG A 223 -12.86 11.77 -5.65
C ARG A 223 -11.47 11.72 -6.26
N ILE A 224 -10.45 12.16 -5.51
CA ILE A 224 -9.07 12.27 -6.02
C ILE A 224 -8.37 10.91 -5.95
N PHE A 225 -8.31 10.32 -4.76
CA PHE A 225 -7.59 9.08 -4.49
C PHE A 225 -8.47 7.84 -4.67
N GLY A 226 -9.79 7.96 -4.75
CA GLY A 226 -10.69 6.83 -4.81
C GLY A 226 -11.17 6.37 -3.44
N GLN A 227 -12.37 5.80 -3.40
CA GLN A 227 -13.03 5.34 -2.19
C GLN A 227 -12.19 4.31 -1.42
N THR A 228 -11.55 3.36 -2.10
CA THR A 228 -10.70 2.34 -1.47
C THR A 228 -9.57 2.93 -0.64
N VAL A 229 -8.82 3.92 -1.17
CA VAL A 229 -7.71 4.56 -0.46
C VAL A 229 -8.21 5.22 0.84
N ILE A 230 -9.27 6.03 0.71
CA ILE A 230 -9.78 6.81 1.83
C ILE A 230 -10.44 5.93 2.88
N GLN A 231 -11.31 5.00 2.48
CA GLN A 231 -12.04 4.16 3.41
C GLN A 231 -11.13 3.18 4.16
N ALA A 232 -10.13 2.61 3.49
CA ALA A 232 -9.11 1.78 4.14
C ALA A 232 -8.30 2.58 5.17
N THR A 233 -7.93 3.82 4.86
CA THR A 233 -7.17 4.69 5.76
C THR A 233 -8.00 5.16 6.96
N ILE A 234 -9.22 5.63 6.74
CA ILE A 234 -10.09 6.18 7.80
C ILE A 234 -10.56 5.07 8.75
N ASN A 235 -10.93 3.90 8.20
CA ASN A 235 -11.50 2.77 8.96
C ASN A 235 -10.50 1.62 9.11
N HIS A 236 -9.22 1.96 9.29
CA HIS A 236 -8.13 1.00 9.40
C HIS A 236 -8.28 0.04 10.59
N ASP A 237 -8.88 0.51 11.68
CA ASP A 237 -9.25 -0.31 12.83
C ASP A 237 -10.22 -1.45 12.46
N VAL A 238 -11.24 -1.16 11.66
CA VAL A 238 -12.20 -2.15 11.14
C VAL A 238 -11.50 -3.13 10.20
N HIS A 239 -10.63 -2.61 9.33
CA HIS A 239 -9.84 -3.42 8.40
C HIS A 239 -8.94 -4.43 9.11
N HIS A 240 -8.26 -4.01 10.19
CA HIS A 240 -7.44 -4.90 11.00
C HIS A 240 -8.25 -5.96 11.74
N HIS A 241 -9.43 -5.60 12.24
CA HIS A 241 -10.27 -6.54 12.99
C HIS A 241 -10.93 -7.58 12.08
N ASN A 242 -11.26 -7.24 10.83
CA ASN A 242 -11.77 -8.18 9.85
C ASN A 242 -11.27 -7.82 8.43
N PRO A 243 -10.09 -8.34 8.04
CA PRO A 243 -9.51 -8.07 6.72
C PRO A 243 -10.30 -8.70 5.56
N GLY A 244 -11.31 -9.52 5.85
CA GLY A 244 -12.20 -10.09 4.85
C GLY A 244 -13.30 -9.13 4.36
N ILE A 245 -13.45 -7.95 4.96
CA ILE A 245 -14.39 -6.92 4.51
C ILE A 245 -13.75 -6.11 3.39
N ALA A 246 -14.44 -5.94 2.26
CA ALA A 246 -13.93 -5.10 1.17
C ALA A 246 -13.80 -3.65 1.64
N ALA A 247 -12.68 -2.98 1.31
CA ALA A 247 -12.40 -1.60 1.76
C ALA A 247 -13.57 -0.60 1.61
N ARG A 248 -14.33 -0.67 0.50
CA ARG A 248 -15.47 0.22 0.26
C ARG A 248 -16.64 0.05 1.24
N HIS A 249 -16.68 -1.06 1.97
CA HIS A 249 -17.73 -1.39 2.94
C HIS A 249 -17.29 -1.21 4.41
N LEU A 250 -16.03 -0.82 4.68
CA LEU A 250 -15.51 -0.72 6.05
C LEU A 250 -16.31 0.22 6.96
N ALA A 251 -16.71 1.40 6.46
CA ALA A 251 -17.54 2.33 7.23
C ALA A 251 -18.92 1.74 7.57
N MET A 252 -19.56 1.05 6.61
CA MET A 252 -20.86 0.41 6.79
C MET A 252 -20.80 -0.82 7.69
N ALA A 253 -19.67 -1.52 7.71
CA ALA A 253 -19.48 -2.71 8.53
C ALA A 253 -19.21 -2.39 10.01
N ARG A 254 -18.81 -1.15 10.34
CA ARG A 254 -18.44 -0.74 11.71
C ARG A 254 -19.49 -1.10 12.79
N PRO A 255 -20.81 -0.90 12.61
CA PRO A 255 -21.80 -1.25 13.63
C PRO A 255 -21.84 -2.75 13.98
N TYR A 256 -21.35 -3.62 13.09
CA TYR A 256 -21.32 -5.08 13.28
C TYR A 256 -20.03 -5.58 13.95
N MET A 257 -19.05 -4.69 14.10
CA MET A 257 -17.70 -5.00 14.61
C MET A 257 -17.55 -4.61 16.09
N ILE A 258 -18.54 -3.90 16.65
CA ILE A 258 -18.56 -3.48 18.05
C ILE A 258 -19.18 -4.60 18.88
N ILE A 259 -18.35 -5.54 19.31
CA ILE A 259 -18.67 -6.46 20.41
C ILE A 259 -17.44 -6.55 21.30
N SER A 260 -17.59 -6.02 22.51
CA SER A 260 -16.62 -6.02 23.63
C SER A 260 -15.43 -5.07 23.54
N SER A 261 -15.67 -3.77 23.63
CA SER A 261 -14.76 -2.92 24.40
C SER A 261 -15.18 -2.96 25.87
N ASN A 262 -14.95 -4.10 26.54
CA ASN A 262 -14.73 -4.12 27.99
C ASN A 262 -13.22 -4.08 28.18
N ASN A 263 -12.67 -2.87 28.27
CA ASN A 263 -11.37 -2.59 28.89
C ASN A 263 -11.45 -1.19 29.50
#